data_AF-A0A4Y7PPI7-F1
#
_entry.id   AF-A0A4Y7PPI7-F1
#
_cell.length_a   1.000
_cell.length_b   1.000
_cell.length_c   1.000
_cell.angle_alpha   90.00
_cell.angle_beta   90.00
_cell.angle_gamma   90.00
#
_symmetry.space_group_name_H-M   'P 1'
#
loop_
_entity.id
_entity.type
_entity.pdbx_description
1 polymer ?
#
loop_
_entity_poly.entity_id
_entity_poly.type
_entity_poly.pdbx_seq_one_letter_code
_entity_poly.pdbx_strand_id
1 'polypeptide(L)'
;MGRISFDDVLGTNYVPSHIERCSLKASIESIVQGLSALKHVLSPLLAKRKTLTKSIRAHTALLTPIRRVPPEPIREDFPRPRVKEVPLKLGRICRVWPDITLSTASLWCAIRIPTAWNIEGLREWISRSGSCTLSFTIQIFHENSDHLSLLASYQSRWKEVVFLFRDSQLQFAQEFLGSLAHNYENIHTLKFAYETCGRAQNNIHMVVNSAPNLRNLLL
;
A
#
# COMPACT_ATOMS: atom_id res chain seq x y z
N MET A 1 -65.96 46.83 -1.97
CA MET A 1 -65.61 45.43 -1.71
C MET A 1 -64.18 45.22 -2.22
N GLY A 2 -63.28 44.69 -1.39
CA GLY A 2 -61.89 44.43 -1.79
C GLY A 2 -61.74 43.13 -2.59
N ARG A 3 -60.76 43.07 -3.49
CA ARG A 3 -60.44 41.89 -4.32
C ARG A 3 -59.94 40.75 -3.43
N ILE A 4 -60.37 39.51 -3.71
CA ILE A 4 -60.11 38.32 -2.86
C ILE A 4 -58.87 37.53 -3.31
N SER A 5 -58.52 37.57 -4.59
CA SER A 5 -57.28 37.02 -5.16
C SER A 5 -56.59 38.08 -6.01
N PHE A 6 -55.26 37.97 -6.10
CA PHE A 6 -54.41 38.84 -6.90
C PHE A 6 -53.65 38.07 -7.99
N ASP A 7 -53.89 36.77 -8.17
CA ASP A 7 -53.14 35.91 -9.10
C ASP A 7 -53.27 36.36 -10.56
N ASP A 8 -54.43 36.92 -10.91
CA ASP A 8 -54.78 37.44 -12.23
C ASP A 8 -54.11 38.77 -12.59
N VAL A 9 -53.54 39.47 -11.59
CA VAL A 9 -52.88 40.77 -11.78
C VAL A 9 -51.37 40.74 -11.49
N LEU A 10 -50.82 39.59 -11.08
CA LEU A 10 -49.37 39.43 -10.93
C LEU A 10 -48.66 39.65 -12.27
N GLY A 11 -47.61 40.48 -12.27
CA GLY A 11 -46.83 40.79 -13.49
C GLY A 11 -47.45 41.85 -14.42
N THR A 12 -48.51 42.53 -14.00
CA THR A 12 -49.17 43.61 -14.76
C THR A 12 -48.83 45.01 -14.20
N ASN A 13 -49.20 46.07 -14.93
CA ASN A 13 -49.11 47.46 -14.45
C ASN A 13 -50.26 47.88 -13.51
N TYR A 14 -51.02 46.92 -12.96
CA TYR A 14 -52.11 47.20 -12.03
C TYR A 14 -51.61 47.91 -10.77
N VAL A 15 -52.31 48.97 -10.34
CA VAL A 15 -51.96 49.75 -9.15
C VAL A 15 -52.94 49.39 -8.01
N PRO A 16 -52.52 48.63 -6.98
CA PRO A 16 -53.42 48.24 -5.90
C PRO A 16 -53.79 49.43 -5.02
N SER A 17 -55.06 49.45 -4.60
CA SER A 17 -55.60 50.38 -3.61
C SER A 17 -54.96 50.16 -2.23
N HIS A 18 -55.13 51.12 -1.31
CA HIS A 18 -54.53 51.05 0.02
C HIS A 18 -54.94 49.78 0.81
N ILE A 19 -56.21 49.39 0.70
CA ILE A 19 -56.75 48.19 1.37
C ILE A 19 -56.13 46.91 0.78
N GLU A 20 -56.04 46.82 -0.55
CA GLU A 20 -55.41 45.68 -1.24
C GLU A 20 -53.92 45.55 -0.89
N ARG A 21 -53.20 46.66 -0.74
CA ARG A 21 -51.80 46.66 -0.29
C ARG A 21 -51.66 46.10 1.12
N CYS A 22 -52.58 46.41 2.03
CA CYS A 22 -52.58 45.84 3.39
C CYS A 22 -52.81 44.32 3.36
N SER A 23 -53.77 43.85 2.56
CA SER A 23 -54.03 42.42 2.38
C SER A 23 -52.85 41.67 1.75
N LEU A 24 -52.22 42.27 0.73
CA LEU A 24 -51.03 41.71 0.09
C LEU A 24 -49.84 41.61 1.06
N LYS A 25 -49.61 42.64 1.88
CA LYS A 25 -48.55 42.61 2.90
C LYS A 25 -48.75 41.47 3.89
N ALA A 26 -49.96 41.31 4.42
CA ALA A 26 -50.28 40.22 5.35
C ALA A 26 -50.10 38.83 4.71
N SER A 27 -50.48 38.67 3.44
CA SER A 27 -50.27 37.43 2.69
C SER A 27 -48.78 37.13 2.47
N ILE A 28 -47.98 38.13 2.09
CA ILE A 28 -46.53 38.01 1.94
C ILE A 28 -45.88 37.63 3.28
N GLU A 29 -46.28 38.27 4.39
CA GLU A 29 -45.78 37.96 5.73
C GLU A 29 -46.06 36.50 6.11
N SER A 30 -47.28 36.01 5.82
CA SER A 30 -47.65 34.61 6.04
C SER A 30 -46.81 33.64 5.20
N ILE A 31 -46.59 33.93 3.91
CA ILE A 31 -45.76 33.11 3.03
C ILE A 31 -44.30 33.08 3.50
N VAL A 32 -43.75 34.24 3.89
CA VAL A 32 -42.39 34.35 4.44
C VAL A 32 -42.25 33.53 5.73
N GLN A 33 -43.28 33.54 6.57
CA GLN A 33 -43.32 32.72 7.78
C GLN A 33 -43.40 31.21 7.47
N GLY A 34 -44.13 30.82 6.43
CA GLY A 34 -44.13 29.44 5.92
C GLY A 34 -42.75 29.00 5.40
N LEU A 35 -42.06 29.87 4.66
CA LEU A 35 -40.69 29.62 4.19
C LEU A 35 -39.68 29.50 5.34
N SER A 36 -39.80 30.34 6.38
CA SER A 36 -38.92 30.27 7.53
C SER A 36 -39.14 28.97 8.32
N ALA A 37 -40.39 28.56 8.54
CA ALA A 37 -40.73 27.29 9.17
C ALA A 37 -40.17 26.09 8.39
N LEU A 38 -40.31 26.08 7.06
CA LEU A 38 -39.77 25.02 6.21
C LEU A 38 -38.23 24.97 6.26
N LYS A 39 -37.57 26.13 6.21
CA LYS A 39 -36.11 26.23 6.35
C LYS A 39 -35.63 25.72 7.71
N HIS A 40 -36.39 26.00 8.77
CA HIS A 40 -36.11 25.48 10.11
C HIS A 40 -36.16 23.96 10.15
N VAL A 41 -37.13 23.31 9.49
CA VAL A 41 -37.21 21.84 9.40
C VAL A 41 -36.13 21.23 8.50
N LEU A 42 -35.78 21.90 7.40
CA LEU A 42 -34.78 21.39 6.45
C LEU A 42 -33.36 21.42 7.04
N SER A 43 -33.05 22.44 7.85
CA SER A 43 -31.71 22.61 8.44
C SER A 43 -31.21 21.41 9.29
N PRO A 44 -31.98 20.85 10.25
CA PRO A 44 -31.55 19.68 11.02
C PRO A 44 -31.48 18.41 10.15
N LEU A 45 -32.34 18.26 9.15
CA LEU A 45 -32.30 17.12 8.24
C LEU A 45 -31.02 17.11 7.39
N LEU A 46 -30.61 18.28 6.89
CA LEU A 46 -29.34 18.42 6.15
C LEU A 46 -28.12 18.18 7.06
N ALA A 47 -28.16 18.65 8.31
CA ALA A 47 -27.12 18.37 9.29
C ALA A 47 -27.02 16.86 9.58
N LYS A 48 -28.16 16.20 9.81
CA LYS A 48 -28.23 14.74 10.04
C LYS A 48 -27.69 13.95 8.84
N ARG A 49 -28.03 14.35 7.61
CA ARG A 49 -27.46 13.76 6.39
C ARG A 49 -25.94 13.88 6.38
N LYS A 50 -25.38 15.07 6.63
CA LYS A 50 -23.91 15.28 6.66
C LYS A 50 -23.25 14.38 7.70
N THR A 51 -23.82 14.26 8.89
CA THR A 51 -23.32 13.37 9.95
C THR A 51 -23.33 11.90 9.52
N LEU A 52 -24.43 11.44 8.93
CA LEU A 52 -24.55 10.07 8.43
C LEU A 52 -23.53 9.79 7.30
N THR A 53 -23.37 10.71 6.35
CA THR A 53 -22.36 10.58 5.29
C THR A 53 -20.94 10.52 5.85
N LYS A 54 -20.62 11.34 6.86
CA LYS A 54 -19.33 11.29 7.56
C LYS A 54 -19.12 9.94 8.23
N SER A 55 -20.15 9.41 8.89
CA SER A 55 -20.12 8.08 9.51
C SER A 55 -19.89 6.98 8.47
N ILE A 56 -20.66 6.97 7.37
CA ILE A 56 -20.47 6.02 6.27
C ILE A 56 -19.04 6.10 5.76
N ARG A 57 -18.52 7.29 5.46
CA ARG A 57 -17.13 7.45 4.99
C ARG A 57 -16.12 6.90 6.00
N ALA A 58 -16.30 7.13 7.29
CA ALA A 58 -15.43 6.61 8.33
C ALA A 58 -15.47 5.07 8.38
N HIS A 59 -16.66 4.46 8.35
CA HIS A 59 -16.83 3.01 8.36
C HIS A 59 -16.35 2.36 7.05
N THR A 60 -16.61 2.97 5.90
CA THR A 60 -16.07 2.54 4.60
C THR A 60 -14.54 2.64 4.60
N ALA A 61 -13.94 3.64 5.24
CA ALA A 61 -12.49 3.73 5.41
C ALA A 61 -11.94 2.57 6.25
N LEU A 62 -12.68 2.08 7.26
CA LEU A 62 -12.31 0.87 8.01
C LEU A 62 -12.32 -0.39 7.13
N LEU A 63 -13.17 -0.43 6.12
CA LEU A 63 -13.26 -1.54 5.17
C LEU A 63 -12.26 -1.42 4.01
N THR A 64 -11.48 -0.33 3.93
CA THR A 64 -10.50 -0.17 2.86
C THR A 64 -9.42 -1.26 2.92
N PRO A 65 -9.03 -1.85 1.77
CA PRO A 65 -8.03 -2.93 1.72
C PRO A 65 -6.69 -2.56 2.37
N ILE A 66 -6.34 -1.27 2.41
CA ILE A 66 -5.09 -0.76 2.97
C ILE A 66 -4.97 -0.99 4.49
N ARG A 67 -6.10 -1.10 5.20
CA ARG A 67 -6.15 -1.40 6.65
C ARG A 67 -6.18 -2.89 6.96
N ARG A 68 -6.38 -3.73 5.94
CA ARG A 68 -6.22 -5.18 6.01
C ARG A 68 -4.80 -5.63 5.65
N VAL A 69 -3.86 -4.69 5.55
CA VAL A 69 -2.43 -5.01 5.56
C VAL A 69 -2.09 -5.27 7.04
N PRO A 70 -1.95 -6.53 7.48
CA PRO A 70 -1.50 -6.81 8.83
C PRO A 70 -0.18 -6.05 9.11
N PRO A 71 0.00 -5.48 10.32
CA PRO A 71 1.32 -5.06 10.76
C PRO A 71 2.18 -6.32 10.77
N GLU A 72 3.05 -6.42 9.76
CA GLU A 72 3.99 -7.51 9.48
C GLU A 72 3.62 -8.88 10.09
N PRO A 73 2.96 -9.79 9.36
CA PRO A 73 3.43 -11.14 9.44
C PRO A 73 4.84 -11.10 8.85
N ILE A 74 5.83 -11.58 9.61
CA ILE A 74 7.08 -12.07 9.04
C ILE A 74 6.64 -13.03 7.93
N ARG A 75 6.57 -12.52 6.70
CA ARG A 75 6.03 -13.25 5.58
C ARG A 75 7.09 -14.30 5.31
N GLU A 76 6.76 -15.56 5.55
CA GLU A 76 7.65 -16.68 5.24
C GLU A 76 8.07 -16.69 3.76
N ASP A 77 7.35 -15.96 2.90
CA ASP A 77 7.69 -15.76 1.50
C ASP A 77 7.71 -14.27 1.09
N PHE A 78 8.88 -13.78 0.69
CA PHE A 78 9.04 -12.52 -0.06
C PHE A 78 8.28 -12.58 -1.41
N PRO A 79 7.82 -11.45 -1.95
CA PRO A 79 7.09 -11.45 -3.22
C PRO A 79 7.98 -11.93 -4.37
N ARG A 80 7.41 -12.74 -5.25
CA ARG A 80 8.07 -13.13 -6.51
C ARG A 80 7.87 -12.02 -7.54
N PRO A 81 8.80 -11.85 -8.50
CA PRO A 81 8.67 -10.91 -9.61
C PRO A 81 7.63 -11.40 -10.63
N ARG A 82 6.37 -11.51 -10.20
CA ARG A 82 5.25 -12.02 -10.99
C ARG A 82 4.19 -10.93 -11.13
N VAL A 83 3.53 -10.90 -12.27
CA VAL A 83 2.42 -9.99 -12.58
C VAL A 83 1.29 -10.02 -11.53
N LYS A 84 1.10 -11.17 -10.88
CA LYS A 84 0.05 -11.38 -9.88
C LYS A 84 0.46 -10.93 -8.46
N GLU A 85 1.70 -10.50 -8.28
CA GLU A 85 2.27 -10.13 -6.97
C GLU A 85 2.71 -8.66 -6.97
N VAL A 86 2.71 -8.03 -5.80
CA VAL A 86 3.21 -6.66 -5.59
C VAL A 86 4.74 -6.69 -5.73
N PRO A 87 5.38 -5.67 -6.34
CA PRO A 87 4.83 -4.42 -6.87
C PRO A 87 4.14 -4.51 -8.23
N LEU A 88 4.45 -5.51 -9.05
CA LEU A 88 4.03 -5.54 -10.47
C LEU A 88 2.51 -5.56 -10.68
N LYS A 89 1.76 -6.14 -9.75
CA LYS A 89 0.28 -6.12 -9.75
C LYS A 89 -0.27 -4.70 -9.64
N LEU A 90 0.33 -3.85 -8.82
CA LEU A 90 -0.14 -2.47 -8.59
C LEU A 90 -0.01 -1.66 -9.87
N GLY A 91 1.12 -1.77 -10.56
CA GLY A 91 1.38 -1.07 -11.82
C GLY A 91 0.43 -1.42 -12.98
N ARG A 92 -0.56 -2.30 -12.78
CA ARG A 92 -1.52 -2.72 -13.81
C ARG A 92 -2.99 -2.41 -13.48
N ILE A 93 -3.27 -1.77 -12.34
CA ILE A 93 -4.66 -1.53 -11.89
C ILE A 93 -5.33 -0.41 -12.70
N CYS A 94 -4.69 0.75 -12.81
CA CYS A 94 -5.16 1.87 -13.63
C CYS A 94 -3.95 2.67 -14.14
N ARG A 95 -4.17 3.69 -14.99
CA ARG A 95 -3.08 4.48 -15.61
C ARG A 95 -2.20 5.25 -14.63
N VAL A 96 -2.67 5.54 -13.41
CA VAL A 96 -1.92 6.30 -12.39
C VAL A 96 -1.01 5.40 -11.56
N TRP A 97 -1.39 4.15 -11.34
CA TRP A 97 -0.64 3.22 -10.50
C TRP A 97 0.73 2.81 -11.02
N PRO A 98 1.00 2.68 -12.34
CA PRO A 98 2.36 2.47 -12.84
C PRO A 98 3.32 3.51 -12.26
N ASP A 99 3.04 4.79 -12.43
CA ASP A 99 3.93 5.87 -11.97
C ASP A 99 4.19 5.79 -10.47
N ILE A 100 3.13 5.62 -9.67
CA ILE A 100 3.24 5.45 -8.21
C ILE A 100 4.08 4.22 -7.86
N THR A 101 3.83 3.09 -8.53
CA THR A 101 4.54 1.82 -8.26
C THR A 101 6.02 1.96 -8.60
N LEU A 102 6.33 2.59 -9.74
CA LEU A 102 7.69 2.78 -10.20
C LEU A 102 8.46 3.80 -9.34
N SER A 103 7.79 4.83 -8.80
CA SER A 103 8.41 5.87 -7.98
C SER A 103 8.53 5.53 -6.48
N THR A 104 7.83 4.48 -6.03
CA THR A 104 7.79 4.12 -4.60
C THR A 104 8.83 3.04 -4.29
N ALA A 105 10.06 3.47 -3.94
CA ALA A 105 11.19 2.58 -3.66
C ALA A 105 10.90 1.49 -2.61
N SER A 106 10.11 1.81 -1.58
CA SER A 106 9.76 0.86 -0.51
C SER A 106 9.03 -0.39 -0.99
N LEU A 107 8.39 -0.35 -2.16
CA LEU A 107 7.73 -1.52 -2.75
C LEU A 107 8.70 -2.53 -3.39
N TRP A 108 9.95 -2.12 -3.64
CA TRP A 108 10.97 -2.90 -4.33
C TRP A 108 12.03 -3.45 -3.35
N CYS A 109 11.87 -3.21 -2.05
CA CYS A 109 12.83 -3.62 -1.02
C CYS A 109 12.85 -5.13 -0.75
N ALA A 110 11.81 -5.86 -1.12
CA ALA A 110 11.66 -7.28 -0.80
C ALA A 110 11.46 -8.11 -2.07
N ILE A 111 12.17 -9.24 -2.21
CA ILE A 111 11.98 -10.14 -3.36
C ILE A 111 12.40 -11.60 -3.12
N ARG A 112 11.62 -12.56 -3.62
CA ARG A 112 12.05 -13.95 -3.80
C ARG A 112 12.57 -14.14 -5.23
N ILE A 113 13.88 -14.30 -5.37
CA ILE A 113 14.61 -14.40 -6.63
C ILE A 113 14.37 -15.80 -7.24
N PRO A 114 13.72 -15.91 -8.42
CA PRO A 114 13.56 -17.19 -9.10
C PRO A 114 14.89 -17.72 -9.65
N THR A 115 15.03 -19.04 -9.71
CA THR A 115 16.23 -19.72 -10.22
C THR A 115 16.57 -19.36 -11.66
N ALA A 116 15.56 -19.26 -12.53
CA ALA A 116 15.72 -18.93 -13.95
C ALA A 116 15.40 -17.46 -14.26
N TRP A 117 15.70 -16.54 -13.34
CA TRP A 117 15.44 -15.11 -13.58
C TRP A 117 16.64 -14.43 -14.23
N ASN A 118 16.39 -13.54 -15.19
CA ASN A 118 17.47 -12.83 -15.86
C ASN A 118 18.11 -11.77 -14.94
N ILE A 119 19.41 -11.55 -15.11
CA ILE A 119 20.17 -10.62 -14.28
C ILE A 119 19.73 -9.16 -14.45
N GLU A 120 19.25 -8.79 -15.65
CA GLU A 120 18.80 -7.42 -15.93
C GLU A 120 17.54 -7.05 -15.14
N GLY A 121 16.61 -7.99 -14.99
CA GLY A 121 15.43 -7.83 -14.17
C GLY A 121 15.76 -7.70 -12.69
N LEU A 122 16.78 -8.44 -12.21
CA LEU A 122 17.30 -8.28 -10.85
C LEU A 122 17.96 -6.91 -10.67
N ARG A 123 18.78 -6.47 -11.63
CA ARG A 123 19.42 -5.15 -11.63
C ARG A 123 18.38 -4.03 -11.57
N GLU A 124 17.36 -4.10 -12.42
CA GLU A 124 16.27 -3.14 -12.46
C GLU A 124 15.49 -3.11 -11.14
N TRP A 125 15.23 -4.28 -10.55
CA TRP A 125 14.56 -4.37 -9.25
C TRP A 125 15.37 -3.69 -8.13
N ILE A 126 16.68 -3.97 -8.07
CA ILE A 126 17.58 -3.35 -7.10
C ILE A 126 17.67 -1.83 -7.35
N SER A 127 17.74 -1.40 -8.60
CA SER A 127 17.77 0.02 -8.97
C SER A 127 16.54 0.77 -8.44
N ARG A 128 15.35 0.20 -8.61
CA ARG A 128 14.09 0.79 -8.15
C ARG A 128 13.95 0.87 -6.63
N SER A 129 14.60 -0.04 -5.90
CA SER A 129 14.63 0.02 -4.44
C SER A 129 15.48 1.19 -3.89
N GLY A 130 16.23 1.88 -4.77
CA GLY A 130 16.96 3.10 -4.42
C GLY A 130 17.98 2.87 -3.30
N SER A 131 17.90 3.65 -2.23
CA SER A 131 18.75 3.53 -1.04
C SER A 131 18.14 2.65 0.06
N CYS A 132 16.94 2.08 -0.15
CA CYS A 132 16.30 1.28 0.87
C CYS A 132 17.05 -0.02 1.13
N THR A 133 16.86 -0.60 2.31
CA THR A 133 17.43 -1.90 2.66
C THR A 133 16.74 -3.03 1.89
N LEU A 134 17.51 -4.04 1.49
CA LEU A 134 17.08 -5.17 0.70
C LEU A 134 16.81 -6.40 1.57
N SER A 135 15.65 -7.00 1.39
CA SER A 135 15.28 -8.31 1.94
C SER A 135 15.03 -9.27 0.80
N PHE A 136 15.67 -10.44 0.79
CA PHE A 136 15.49 -11.38 -0.32
C PHE A 136 15.73 -12.83 0.03
N THR A 137 15.15 -13.71 -0.79
CA THR A 137 15.46 -15.13 -0.83
C THR A 137 16.07 -15.47 -2.17
N ILE A 138 17.19 -16.19 -2.17
CA ILE A 138 17.84 -16.69 -3.38
C ILE A 138 18.36 -18.11 -3.15
N GLN A 139 18.26 -18.95 -4.18
CA GLN A 139 18.91 -20.25 -4.18
C GLN A 139 20.34 -20.09 -4.69
N ILE A 140 21.32 -20.62 -3.96
CA ILE A 140 22.74 -20.63 -4.34
C ILE A 140 23.02 -21.91 -5.14
N PHE A 141 23.60 -21.73 -6.32
CA PHE A 141 24.13 -22.81 -7.16
C PHE A 141 25.17 -22.23 -8.12
N HIS A 142 26.10 -23.05 -8.63
CA HIS A 142 27.22 -22.54 -9.44
C HIS A 142 26.79 -21.67 -10.63
N GLU A 143 25.67 -21.99 -11.29
CA GLU A 143 25.21 -21.31 -12.49
C GLU A 143 24.66 -19.90 -12.25
N ASN A 144 24.46 -19.46 -11.01
CA ASN A 144 23.99 -18.11 -10.69
C ASN A 144 25.03 -17.22 -9.99
N SER A 145 26.31 -17.51 -10.18
CA SER A 145 27.43 -16.70 -9.67
C SER A 145 27.32 -15.20 -10.03
N ASP A 146 26.82 -14.87 -11.22
CA ASP A 146 26.60 -13.48 -11.65
C ASP A 146 25.51 -12.77 -10.82
N HIS A 147 24.44 -13.47 -10.44
CA HIS A 147 23.41 -12.93 -9.56
C HIS A 147 23.94 -12.74 -8.14
N LEU A 148 24.72 -13.72 -7.65
CA LEU A 148 25.31 -13.67 -6.31
C LEU A 148 26.32 -12.53 -6.19
N SER A 149 27.18 -12.34 -7.19
CA SER A 149 28.15 -11.24 -7.24
C SER A 149 27.45 -9.88 -7.33
N LEU A 150 26.38 -9.77 -8.13
CA LEU A 150 25.55 -8.56 -8.16
C LEU A 150 24.96 -8.25 -6.79
N LEU A 151 24.37 -9.23 -6.10
CA LEU A 151 23.80 -9.03 -4.76
C LEU A 151 24.87 -8.64 -3.73
N ALA A 152 26.04 -9.28 -3.79
CA ALA A 152 27.18 -9.00 -2.91
C ALA A 152 27.67 -7.54 -3.05
N SER A 153 27.60 -6.96 -4.25
CA SER A 153 27.92 -5.53 -4.46
C SER A 153 27.02 -4.57 -3.68
N TYR A 154 25.83 -5.02 -3.27
CA TYR A 154 24.88 -4.26 -2.43
C TYR A 154 24.77 -4.78 -0.99
N GLN A 155 25.77 -5.54 -0.51
CA GLN A 155 25.76 -6.17 0.82
C GLN A 155 25.49 -5.20 1.98
N SER A 156 25.95 -3.95 1.88
CA SER A 156 25.72 -2.93 2.91
C SER A 156 24.24 -2.61 3.11
N ARG A 157 23.39 -2.90 2.13
CA ARG A 157 21.95 -2.63 2.18
C ARG A 157 21.13 -3.84 2.66
N TRP A 158 21.74 -4.99 2.89
CA TRP A 158 21.01 -6.21 3.25
C TRP A 158 20.35 -6.08 4.64
N LYS A 159 19.07 -6.46 4.76
CA LYS A 159 18.30 -6.48 6.01
C LYS A 159 17.89 -7.89 6.40
N GLU A 160 17.18 -8.60 5.53
CA GLU A 160 16.74 -9.98 5.75
C GLU A 160 17.10 -10.85 4.54
N VAL A 161 18.10 -11.70 4.69
CA VAL A 161 18.63 -12.50 3.59
C VAL A 161 18.42 -13.98 3.90
N VAL A 162 17.84 -14.70 2.95
CA VAL A 162 17.61 -16.14 3.04
C VAL A 162 18.32 -16.83 1.87
N PHE A 163 19.33 -17.61 2.19
CA PHE A 163 20.05 -18.42 1.21
C PHE A 163 19.51 -19.85 1.24
N LEU A 164 19.07 -20.33 0.08
CA LEU A 164 18.65 -21.72 -0.12
C LEU A 164 19.74 -22.47 -0.88
N PHE A 165 20.09 -23.68 -0.50
CA PHE A 165 21.01 -24.49 -1.29
C PHE A 165 20.76 -25.99 -1.05
N ARG A 166 21.31 -26.80 -1.96
CA ARG A 166 21.34 -28.25 -1.84
C ARG A 166 22.69 -28.68 -1.28
N ASP A 167 22.77 -29.87 -0.69
CA ASP A 167 24.01 -30.41 -0.12
C ASP A 167 25.19 -30.37 -1.12
N SER A 168 24.92 -30.64 -2.40
CA SER A 168 25.93 -30.60 -3.46
C SER A 168 26.53 -29.20 -3.70
N GLN A 169 25.88 -28.14 -3.21
CA GLN A 169 26.30 -26.75 -3.35
C GLN A 169 26.84 -26.17 -2.04
N LEU A 170 26.94 -26.97 -0.96
CA LEU A 170 27.37 -26.49 0.35
C LEU A 170 28.77 -25.84 0.30
N GLN A 171 29.72 -26.48 -0.36
CA GLN A 171 31.09 -25.96 -0.50
C GLN A 171 31.10 -24.61 -1.24
N PHE A 172 30.38 -24.52 -2.35
CA PHE A 172 30.24 -23.28 -3.11
C PHE A 172 29.56 -22.16 -2.30
N ALA A 173 28.52 -22.50 -1.55
CA ALA A 173 27.84 -21.57 -0.66
C ALA A 173 28.80 -21.05 0.42
N GLN A 174 29.60 -21.93 1.03
CA GLN A 174 30.62 -21.53 2.02
C GLN A 174 31.69 -20.60 1.42
N GLU A 175 32.19 -20.90 0.22
CA GLU A 175 33.16 -20.05 -0.48
C GLU A 175 32.57 -18.67 -0.80
N PHE A 176 31.35 -18.62 -1.33
CA PHE A 176 30.64 -17.36 -1.58
C PHE A 176 30.46 -16.55 -0.29
N LEU A 177 29.97 -17.17 0.77
CA LEU A 177 29.74 -16.48 2.05
C LEU A 177 31.05 -16.01 2.69
N GLY A 178 32.12 -16.79 2.57
CA GLY A 178 33.46 -16.41 3.02
C GLY A 178 34.04 -15.24 2.23
N SER A 179 33.61 -15.04 0.98
CA SER A 179 34.03 -13.91 0.15
C SER A 179 33.34 -12.59 0.50
N LEU A 180 32.22 -12.62 1.23
CA LEU A 180 31.48 -11.42 1.61
C LEU A 180 32.26 -10.59 2.65
N ALA A 181 32.08 -9.27 2.60
CA ALA A 181 32.76 -8.39 3.55
C ALA A 181 32.19 -8.62 4.95
N HIS A 182 33.07 -8.68 5.94
CA HIS A 182 32.72 -9.00 7.32
C HIS A 182 32.01 -7.84 8.05
N ASN A 183 31.59 -6.79 7.34
CA ASN A 183 30.93 -5.62 7.90
C ASN A 183 29.46 -5.55 7.46
N TYR A 184 28.60 -6.31 8.13
CA TYR A 184 27.16 -6.28 7.90
C TYR A 184 26.46 -5.31 8.87
N GLU A 185 26.54 -4.01 8.57
CA GLU A 185 25.97 -2.99 9.47
C GLU A 185 24.44 -3.08 9.58
N ASN A 186 23.77 -3.47 8.48
CA ASN A 186 22.30 -3.44 8.37
C ASN A 186 21.61 -4.81 8.42
N ILE A 187 22.37 -5.92 8.52
CA ILE A 187 21.77 -7.26 8.49
C ILE A 187 21.09 -7.56 9.84
N HIS A 188 19.79 -7.83 9.78
CA HIS A 188 19.00 -8.20 10.95
C HIS A 188 18.77 -9.71 11.00
N THR A 189 18.63 -10.33 9.83
CA THR A 189 18.34 -11.76 9.68
C THR A 189 19.14 -12.33 8.52
N LEU A 190 19.92 -13.37 8.80
CA LEU A 190 20.60 -14.19 7.80
C LEU A 190 20.18 -15.63 8.07
N LYS A 191 19.37 -16.19 7.18
CA LYS A 191 18.86 -17.57 7.30
C LYS A 191 19.47 -18.43 6.20
N PHE A 192 19.81 -19.65 6.57
CA PHE A 192 20.15 -20.71 5.64
C PHE A 192 19.05 -21.74 5.71
N ALA A 193 18.50 -22.14 4.56
CA ALA A 193 17.52 -23.20 4.53
C ALA A 193 17.91 -24.23 3.48
N TYR A 194 17.94 -25.48 3.91
CA TYR A 194 18.30 -26.63 3.10
C TYR A 194 17.07 -27.18 2.37
N GLU A 195 17.19 -27.48 1.08
CA GLU A 195 16.17 -28.28 0.38
C GLU A 195 16.51 -29.78 0.56
N THR A 196 16.09 -30.40 1.67
CA THR A 196 16.20 -31.87 1.80
C THR A 196 15.13 -32.54 0.95
N CYS A 197 15.56 -33.23 -0.11
CA CYS A 197 14.73 -34.26 -0.73
C CYS A 197 14.73 -35.51 0.19
N GLY A 198 13.91 -35.48 1.24
CA GLY A 198 13.41 -36.69 1.91
C GLY A 198 14.34 -37.47 2.86
N ARG A 199 15.41 -36.91 3.43
CA ARG A 199 16.14 -37.55 4.55
C ARG A 199 16.54 -36.58 5.66
N ALA A 200 16.70 -37.17 6.85
CA ALA A 200 16.74 -36.54 8.17
C ALA A 200 17.71 -35.35 8.31
N GLN A 201 17.30 -34.41 9.15
CA GLN A 201 18.06 -33.27 9.66
C GLN A 201 19.40 -33.71 10.26
N ASN A 202 20.47 -33.56 9.49
CA ASN A 202 21.81 -33.54 10.05
C ASN A 202 22.22 -32.08 10.19
N ASN A 203 22.43 -31.65 11.44
CA ASN A 203 22.84 -30.30 11.81
C ASN A 203 24.17 -29.94 11.15
N ILE A 204 24.15 -29.07 10.14
CA ILE A 204 25.35 -28.49 9.56
C ILE A 204 25.55 -27.10 10.16
N HIS A 205 26.64 -26.93 10.91
CA HIS A 205 27.01 -25.69 11.55
C HIS A 205 27.69 -24.77 10.53
N MET A 206 26.97 -23.80 9.94
CA MET A 206 27.60 -22.73 9.16
C MET A 206 28.01 -21.58 10.08
N VAL A 207 29.30 -21.31 10.05
CA VAL A 207 30.00 -20.35 10.90
C VAL A 207 29.83 -18.94 10.31
N VAL A 208 28.79 -18.21 10.72
CA VAL A 208 28.66 -16.77 10.42
C VAL A 208 29.40 -15.99 11.49
N ASN A 209 30.72 -15.85 11.36
CA ASN A 209 31.54 -15.21 12.39
C ASN A 209 31.49 -13.67 12.43
N SER A 210 30.67 -13.00 11.62
CA SER A 210 30.84 -11.54 11.39
C SER A 210 29.57 -10.70 11.28
N ALA A 211 28.45 -11.08 11.91
CA ALA A 211 27.22 -10.28 11.87
C ALA A 211 26.82 -9.78 13.28
N PRO A 212 27.22 -8.56 13.69
CA PRO A 212 27.03 -8.06 15.06
C PRO A 212 25.55 -7.82 15.42
N ASN A 213 24.67 -7.64 14.42
CA ASN A 213 23.23 -7.40 14.59
C ASN A 213 22.35 -8.64 14.29
N LEU A 214 22.97 -9.82 14.11
CA LEU A 214 22.26 -11.04 13.73
C LEU A 214 21.36 -11.53 14.87
N ARG A 215 20.05 -11.34 14.72
CA ARG A 215 19.08 -11.75 15.75
C ARG A 215 18.69 -13.22 15.67
N ASN A 216 18.79 -13.83 14.48
CA ASN A 216 18.42 -15.22 14.23
C ASN A 216 19.39 -15.84 13.23
N LEU A 217 20.14 -16.86 13.68
CA LEU A 217 20.83 -17.82 12.83
C LEU A 217 20.00 -19.11 12.87
N LEU A 218 19.34 -19.42 11.76
CA LEU A 218 18.66 -20.70 11.59
C LEU A 218 19.49 -21.51 10.59
N LEU A 219 19.92 -22.68 11.04
CA LEU A 219 20.65 -23.70 10.29
C LEU A 219 19.72 -24.88 10.03
#